data_AF-A0A0L8FN24-F1
#
_entry.id   AF-A0A0L8FN24-F1
#
_cell.length_a   1.000
_cell.length_b   1.000
_cell.length_c   1.000
_cell.angle_alpha   90.00
_cell.angle_beta   90.00
_cell.angle_gamma   90.00
#
_symmetry.space_group_name_H-M   'P 1'
#
loop_
_entity.id
_entity.type
_entity.pdbx_description
1 polymer ?
#
loop_
_entity_poly.entity_id
_entity_poly.type
_entity_poly.pdbx_seq_one_letter_code
_entity_poly.pdbx_strand_id
1 'polypeptide(L)'
;YSSNTAQSILDTILNIQPKDSSGGSGETRESIVYNISNDMLESLPADYVMFDVKAQLEKVGALEPMNIFLRQEIDRMQRVITAVRNTLLDLKLAIDGAIIMNEHLRHALDAMFNARIPSYWQKISWESSNLGFWFTELSDRNAQFRSWCFEGRPAAFWMTGFFNPQGFLTAMRQEVTRKYKHKGWALDSVYLQNDVTTKRKEETLTIPSEGVYIYGLYLEGAGWDRSNSRLQEAKPKILSEPIPVIHMYAVNQPRPVDSKTYVCPIYKKPCRTDLTYVASVTLKVENNTADKWVKRGVALLCDIK
;
A
#
# COMPACT_ATOMS: atom_id res chain seq x y z
N TYR A 1 -20.98 1.45 9.35
CA TYR A 1 -22.20 0.75 8.90
C TYR A 1 -23.06 1.64 8.00
N SER A 2 -23.74 2.67 8.50
CA SER A 2 -24.66 3.49 7.69
C SER A 2 -24.02 4.11 6.43
N SER A 3 -22.75 4.53 6.52
CA SER A 3 -22.01 5.03 5.35
C SER A 3 -21.84 3.97 4.25
N ASN A 4 -21.52 2.73 4.63
CA ASN A 4 -21.32 1.63 3.66
C ASN A 4 -22.65 1.26 2.98
N THR A 5 -23.75 1.28 3.75
CA THR A 5 -25.09 1.05 3.20
C THR A 5 -25.47 2.15 2.21
N ALA A 6 -25.23 3.42 2.55
CA ALA A 6 -25.49 4.54 1.66
C ALA A 6 -24.65 4.45 0.37
N GLN A 7 -23.37 4.10 0.48
CA GLN A 7 -22.50 3.92 -0.68
C GLN A 7 -22.99 2.80 -1.61
N SER A 8 -23.39 1.65 -1.05
CA SER A 8 -23.96 0.53 -1.83
C SER A 8 -25.25 0.94 -2.57
N ILE A 9 -26.12 1.72 -1.93
CA ILE A 9 -27.33 2.26 -2.55
C ILE A 9 -26.96 3.19 -3.71
N LEU A 10 -26.04 4.13 -3.50
CA LEU A 10 -25.60 5.08 -4.53
C LEU A 10 -24.94 4.36 -5.72
N ASP A 11 -24.09 3.37 -5.47
CA ASP A 11 -23.46 2.57 -6.53
C ASP A 11 -24.50 1.80 -7.36
N THR A 12 -25.55 1.29 -6.71
CA THR A 12 -26.67 0.61 -7.38
C THR A 12 -27.45 1.58 -8.26
N ILE A 13 -27.74 2.80 -7.76
CA ILE A 13 -28.43 3.85 -8.52
C ILE A 13 -27.62 4.22 -9.78
N LEU A 14 -26.31 4.45 -9.64
CA LEU A 14 -25.42 4.79 -10.75
C LEU A 14 -25.38 3.67 -11.81
N ASN A 15 -25.47 2.40 -11.41
CA ASN A 15 -25.43 1.27 -12.34
C ASN A 15 -26.72 1.09 -13.14
N ILE A 16 -27.87 1.51 -12.62
CA ILE A 16 -29.19 1.35 -13.26
C ILE A 16 -29.55 2.56 -14.13
N GLN A 17 -28.87 3.69 -13.97
CA GLN A 17 -29.15 4.91 -14.73
C GLN A 17 -28.95 4.69 -16.24
N PRO A 18 -29.92 5.06 -17.10
CA PRO A 18 -29.84 4.84 -18.55
C PRO A 18 -28.67 5.62 -19.15
N LYS A 19 -27.67 4.88 -19.64
CA LYS A 19 -26.40 5.41 -20.15
C LYS A 19 -26.51 6.11 -21.51
N ASP A 20 -27.64 5.95 -22.20
CA ASP A 20 -27.89 6.45 -23.57
C ASP A 20 -28.75 7.72 -23.63
N SER A 21 -28.89 8.45 -22.52
CA SER A 21 -29.76 9.63 -22.44
C SER A 21 -29.00 10.93 -22.14
N SER A 22 -28.11 11.32 -23.06
CA SER A 22 -27.61 12.70 -23.12
C SER A 22 -27.54 13.20 -24.56
N GLY A 23 -28.72 13.52 -25.12
CA GLY A 23 -28.85 14.33 -26.34
C GLY A 23 -28.57 15.81 -26.05
N GLY A 24 -27.39 16.11 -25.50
CA GLY A 24 -26.92 17.46 -25.22
C GLY A 24 -25.62 17.74 -25.97
N SER A 25 -25.43 18.96 -26.44
CA SER A 25 -24.25 19.47 -27.15
C SER A 25 -23.00 19.59 -26.26
N GLY A 26 -22.68 18.54 -25.50
CA GLY A 26 -21.47 18.41 -24.69
C GLY A 26 -20.43 17.52 -25.36
N GLU A 27 -19.21 17.49 -24.81
CA GLU A 27 -18.19 16.51 -25.22
C GLU A 27 -18.73 15.09 -25.10
N THR A 28 -18.42 14.24 -26.08
CA THR A 28 -18.82 12.83 -26.03
C THR A 28 -18.05 12.10 -24.93
N ARG A 29 -18.60 10.96 -24.48
CA ARG A 29 -17.97 10.12 -23.45
C ARG A 29 -16.58 9.65 -23.93
N GLU A 30 -16.49 9.34 -25.21
CA GLU A 30 -15.28 8.97 -25.92
C GLU A 30 -14.25 10.10 -25.89
N SER A 31 -14.65 11.34 -26.19
CA SER A 31 -13.74 12.50 -26.14
C SER A 31 -13.19 12.74 -24.72
N ILE A 32 -14.05 12.62 -23.70
CA ILE A 32 -13.62 12.77 -22.29
C ILE A 32 -12.61 11.68 -21.91
N VAL A 33 -12.90 10.42 -22.22
CA VAL A 33 -11.98 9.30 -21.93
C VAL A 33 -10.70 9.40 -22.74
N TYR A 34 -10.74 9.93 -23.96
CA TYR A 34 -9.55 10.19 -24.77
C TYR A 34 -8.62 11.19 -24.08
N ASN A 35 -9.17 12.29 -23.56
CA ASN A 35 -8.41 13.30 -22.81
C ASN A 35 -7.83 12.71 -21.53
N ILE A 36 -8.62 11.98 -20.73
CA ILE A 36 -8.13 11.27 -19.54
C ILE A 36 -6.99 10.32 -19.91
N SER A 37 -7.12 9.59 -21.01
CA SER A 37 -6.09 8.65 -21.47
C SER A 37 -4.80 9.36 -21.88
N ASN A 38 -4.87 10.54 -22.50
CA ASN A 38 -3.71 11.37 -22.81
C ASN A 38 -3.00 11.82 -21.53
N ASP A 39 -3.73 12.46 -20.61
CA ASP A 39 -3.18 13.00 -19.38
C ASP A 39 -2.51 11.89 -18.54
N MET A 40 -3.17 10.73 -18.45
CA MET A 40 -2.64 9.56 -17.77
C MET A 40 -1.40 9.00 -18.48
N LEU A 41 -1.36 8.94 -19.81
CA LEU A 41 -0.20 8.43 -20.55
C LEU A 41 1.02 9.36 -20.41
N GLU A 42 0.81 10.68 -20.41
CA GLU A 42 1.87 11.66 -20.19
C GLU A 42 2.47 11.57 -18.79
N SER A 43 1.63 11.32 -17.80
CA SER A 43 2.03 11.19 -16.39
C SER A 43 2.44 9.77 -15.98
N LEU A 44 2.23 8.78 -16.86
CA LEU A 44 2.50 7.37 -16.53
C LEU A 44 4.01 7.16 -16.37
N PRO A 45 4.48 6.54 -15.28
CA PRO A 45 5.88 6.25 -15.12
C PRO A 45 6.49 5.48 -16.29
N ALA A 46 7.75 5.76 -16.58
CA ALA A 46 8.51 5.01 -17.57
C ALA A 46 8.68 3.55 -17.15
N ASP A 47 8.77 2.67 -18.14
CA ASP A 47 8.99 1.25 -17.94
C ASP A 47 10.36 1.00 -17.28
N TYR A 48 10.41 -0.04 -16.45
CA TYR A 48 11.64 -0.55 -15.86
C TYR A 48 12.42 -1.34 -16.91
N VAL A 49 13.61 -0.85 -17.25
CA VAL A 49 14.56 -1.61 -18.06
C VAL A 49 15.18 -2.69 -17.17
N MET A 50 14.77 -3.95 -17.38
CA MET A 50 15.16 -5.07 -16.51
C MET A 50 16.68 -5.27 -16.42
N PHE A 51 17.40 -4.94 -17.50
CA PHE A 51 18.85 -4.95 -17.51
C PHE A 51 19.43 -3.94 -16.51
N ASP A 52 18.95 -2.70 -16.53
CA ASP A 52 19.41 -1.64 -15.62
C ASP A 52 19.07 -1.95 -14.16
N VAL A 53 17.85 -2.43 -13.92
CA VAL A 53 17.43 -2.86 -12.58
C VAL A 53 18.35 -3.96 -12.06
N LYS A 54 18.63 -4.98 -12.88
CA LYS A 54 19.55 -6.07 -12.51
C LYS A 54 20.95 -5.53 -12.22
N ALA A 55 21.48 -4.66 -13.09
CA ALA A 55 22.80 -4.07 -12.92
C ALA A 55 22.91 -3.23 -11.63
N GLN A 56 21.86 -2.48 -11.26
CA GLN A 56 21.86 -1.74 -9.99
C GLN A 56 21.81 -2.69 -8.79
N LEU A 57 20.95 -3.72 -8.83
CA LEU A 57 20.86 -4.70 -7.75
C LEU A 57 22.16 -5.49 -7.57
N GLU A 58 22.88 -5.79 -8.65
CA GLU A 58 24.21 -6.44 -8.59
C GLU A 58 25.23 -5.59 -7.82
N LYS A 59 25.23 -4.26 -8.00
CA LYS A 59 26.15 -3.36 -7.27
C LYS A 59 25.90 -3.34 -5.75
N VAL A 60 24.64 -3.49 -5.33
CA VAL A 60 24.23 -3.40 -3.92
C VAL A 60 24.04 -4.77 -3.25
N GLY A 61 24.36 -5.86 -3.96
CA GLY A 61 24.20 -7.23 -3.48
C GLY A 61 22.85 -7.84 -3.86
N ALA A 62 22.74 -8.35 -5.09
CA ALA A 62 21.48 -8.87 -5.64
C ALA A 62 20.88 -10.06 -4.85
N LEU A 63 21.71 -10.76 -4.07
CA LEU A 63 21.31 -11.90 -3.25
C LEU A 63 20.88 -11.50 -1.83
N GLU A 64 20.97 -10.21 -1.48
CA GLU A 64 20.48 -9.72 -0.20
C GLU A 64 18.94 -9.79 -0.15
N PRO A 65 18.33 -10.22 0.98
CA PRO A 65 16.90 -10.51 1.03
C PRO A 65 16.03 -9.31 0.63
N MET A 66 16.43 -8.12 1.06
CA MET A 66 15.73 -6.87 0.77
C MET A 66 15.81 -6.48 -0.71
N ASN A 67 16.92 -6.81 -1.38
CA ASN A 67 17.10 -6.55 -2.82
C ASN A 67 16.33 -7.57 -3.68
N ILE A 68 16.25 -8.82 -3.24
CA ILE A 68 15.37 -9.84 -3.85
C ILE A 68 13.91 -9.40 -3.74
N PHE A 69 13.50 -8.92 -2.56
CA PHE A 69 12.15 -8.39 -2.34
C PHE A 69 11.85 -7.20 -3.26
N LEU A 70 12.73 -6.19 -3.30
CA LEU A 70 12.58 -5.03 -4.18
C LEU A 70 12.40 -5.44 -5.64
N ARG A 71 13.21 -6.39 -6.14
CA ARG A 71 13.08 -6.90 -7.50
C ARG A 71 11.70 -7.47 -7.78
N GLN A 72 11.16 -8.30 -6.89
CA GLN A 72 9.84 -8.90 -7.07
C GLN A 72 8.72 -7.84 -7.09
N GLU A 73 8.84 -6.80 -6.27
CA GLU A 73 7.90 -5.67 -6.26
C GLU A 73 7.99 -4.84 -7.55
N ILE A 74 9.21 -4.59 -8.06
CA ILE A 74 9.43 -3.93 -9.36
C ILE A 74 8.83 -4.76 -10.51
N ASP A 75 9.07 -6.08 -10.54
CA ASP A 75 8.50 -6.96 -11.56
C ASP A 75 6.97 -6.89 -11.56
N ARG A 76 6.34 -6.80 -10.38
CA ARG A 76 4.88 -6.62 -10.26
C ARG A 76 4.43 -5.23 -10.67
N MET A 77 5.15 -4.17 -10.27
CA MET A 77 4.85 -2.79 -10.67
C MET A 77 4.91 -2.64 -12.20
N GLN A 78 5.93 -3.21 -12.84
CA GLN A 78 6.07 -3.17 -14.30
C GLN A 78 4.87 -3.80 -15.00
N ARG A 79 4.33 -4.92 -14.50
CA ARG A 79 3.11 -5.54 -15.06
C ARG A 79 1.91 -4.59 -15.01
N VAL A 80 1.76 -3.83 -13.93
CA VAL A 80 0.70 -2.83 -13.79
C VAL A 80 0.91 -1.69 -14.79
N ILE A 81 2.12 -1.12 -14.87
CA ILE A 81 2.46 -0.04 -15.81
C ILE A 81 2.19 -0.47 -17.26
N THR A 82 2.64 -1.65 -17.67
CA THR A 82 2.40 -2.17 -19.02
C THR A 82 0.91 -2.39 -19.29
N ALA A 83 0.16 -2.96 -18.35
CA ALA A 83 -1.28 -3.16 -18.51
C ALA A 83 -2.04 -1.84 -18.69
N VAL A 84 -1.70 -0.81 -17.90
CA VAL A 84 -2.28 0.53 -18.04
C VAL A 84 -1.91 1.12 -19.38
N ARG A 85 -0.62 1.14 -19.73
CA ARG A 85 -0.13 1.70 -21.01
C ARG A 85 -0.85 1.10 -22.21
N ASN A 86 -0.93 -0.23 -22.27
CA ASN A 86 -1.59 -0.93 -23.37
C ASN A 86 -3.08 -0.60 -23.42
N THR A 87 -3.77 -0.63 -22.27
CA THR A 87 -5.21 -0.31 -22.22
C THR A 87 -5.48 1.12 -22.70
N LEU A 88 -4.67 2.10 -22.28
CA LEU A 88 -4.84 3.50 -22.67
C LEU A 88 -4.53 3.74 -24.16
N LEU A 89 -3.48 3.12 -24.69
CA LEU A 89 -3.14 3.21 -26.12
C LEU A 89 -4.22 2.57 -27.00
N ASP A 90 -4.67 1.37 -26.64
CA ASP A 90 -5.73 0.66 -27.36
C ASP A 90 -7.07 1.41 -27.28
N LEU A 91 -7.40 2.02 -26.13
CA LEU A 91 -8.58 2.86 -25.97
C LEU A 91 -8.55 4.04 -26.96
N LYS A 92 -7.42 4.74 -27.06
CA LYS A 92 -7.26 5.85 -28.01
C LYS A 92 -7.45 5.38 -29.45
N LEU A 93 -6.77 4.31 -29.85
CA LEU A 93 -6.89 3.75 -31.20
C LEU A 93 -8.32 3.28 -31.51
N ALA A 94 -9.04 2.74 -30.52
CA ALA A 94 -10.40 2.29 -30.70
C ALA A 94 -11.39 3.46 -30.82
N ILE A 95 -11.16 4.54 -30.07
CA ILE A 95 -11.94 5.79 -30.17
C ILE A 95 -11.70 6.46 -31.53
N ASP A 96 -10.46 6.48 -32.02
CA ASP A 96 -10.09 7.01 -33.33
C ASP A 96 -10.55 6.12 -34.50
N GLY A 97 -11.13 4.95 -34.21
CA GLY A 97 -11.62 3.99 -35.21
C GLY A 97 -10.53 3.18 -35.91
N ALA A 98 -9.29 3.24 -35.44
CA ALA A 98 -8.15 2.50 -35.99
C ALA A 98 -8.16 1.01 -35.60
N ILE A 99 -8.71 0.68 -34.42
CA ILE A 99 -8.92 -0.72 -33.99
C ILE A 99 -10.37 -0.94 -33.53
N ILE A 100 -10.77 -2.21 -33.47
CA ILE A 100 -12.14 -2.58 -33.08
C ILE A 100 -12.31 -2.42 -31.56
N MET A 101 -13.34 -1.68 -31.17
CA MET A 101 -13.79 -1.54 -29.78
C MET A 101 -14.32 -2.88 -29.24
N ASN A 102 -13.47 -3.65 -28.58
CA ASN A 102 -13.83 -4.92 -27.95
C ASN A 102 -14.49 -4.73 -26.58
N GLU A 103 -14.99 -5.81 -25.97
CA GLU A 103 -15.69 -5.76 -24.68
C GLU A 103 -14.81 -5.24 -23.54
N HIS A 104 -13.53 -5.62 -23.50
CA HIS A 104 -12.58 -5.14 -22.49
C HIS A 104 -12.37 -3.63 -22.58
N LEU A 105 -12.19 -3.09 -23.79
CA LEU A 105 -12.04 -1.66 -24.03
C LEU A 105 -13.33 -0.90 -23.72
N ARG A 106 -14.51 -1.42 -24.09
CA ARG A 106 -15.79 -0.81 -23.68
C ARG A 106 -15.92 -0.72 -22.16
N HIS A 107 -15.59 -1.79 -21.46
CA HIS A 107 -15.64 -1.80 -20.00
C HIS A 107 -14.63 -0.81 -19.39
N ALA A 108 -13.42 -0.71 -19.94
CA ALA A 108 -12.42 0.25 -19.48
C ALA A 108 -12.87 1.70 -19.72
N LEU A 109 -13.44 2.00 -20.89
CA LEU A 109 -14.03 3.30 -21.23
C LEU A 109 -15.14 3.66 -20.24
N ASP A 110 -16.09 2.75 -20.01
CA ASP A 110 -17.18 2.94 -19.05
C ASP A 110 -16.66 3.18 -17.64
N ALA A 111 -15.66 2.42 -17.20
CA ALA A 111 -15.07 2.58 -15.87
C ALA A 111 -14.41 3.96 -15.74
N MET A 112 -13.54 4.33 -16.69
CA MET A 112 -12.81 5.58 -16.67
C MET A 112 -13.73 6.80 -16.74
N PHE A 113 -14.76 6.76 -17.59
CA PHE A 113 -15.77 7.81 -17.68
C PHE A 113 -16.48 8.04 -16.34
N ASN A 114 -16.76 6.98 -15.59
CA ASN A 114 -17.40 7.05 -14.28
C ASN A 114 -16.40 7.23 -13.12
N ALA A 115 -15.16 7.64 -13.41
CA ALA A 115 -14.06 7.76 -12.44
C ALA A 115 -13.78 6.47 -11.62
N ARG A 116 -14.13 5.31 -12.16
CA ARG A 116 -13.86 3.99 -11.57
C ARG A 116 -12.62 3.37 -12.19
N ILE A 117 -11.98 2.47 -11.45
CA ILE A 117 -10.78 1.78 -11.89
C ILE A 117 -11.20 0.58 -12.75
N PRO A 118 -10.66 0.41 -13.97
CA PRO A 118 -10.88 -0.79 -14.77
C PRO A 118 -10.61 -2.08 -13.98
N SER A 119 -11.51 -3.06 -14.10
CA SER A 119 -11.49 -4.30 -13.32
C SER A 119 -10.21 -5.12 -13.52
N TYR A 120 -9.64 -5.09 -14.72
CA TYR A 120 -8.37 -5.76 -15.00
C TYR A 120 -7.22 -5.16 -14.19
N TRP A 121 -7.15 -3.82 -14.08
CA TRP A 121 -6.11 -3.14 -13.32
C TRP A 121 -6.24 -3.47 -11.82
N GLN A 122 -7.45 -3.45 -11.26
CA GLN A 122 -7.70 -3.80 -9.86
C GLN A 122 -7.20 -5.22 -9.53
N LYS A 123 -7.44 -6.21 -10.41
CA LYS A 123 -7.04 -7.61 -10.19
C LYS A 123 -5.53 -7.79 -10.04
N ILE A 124 -4.73 -6.99 -10.72
CA ILE A 124 -3.26 -7.11 -10.70
C ILE A 124 -2.59 -6.13 -9.73
N SER A 125 -3.30 -5.09 -9.29
CA SER A 125 -2.78 -3.97 -8.51
C SER A 125 -3.30 -3.95 -7.06
N TRP A 126 -4.03 -2.88 -6.69
CA TRP A 126 -4.62 -2.61 -5.39
C TRP A 126 -6.01 -1.98 -5.58
N GLU A 127 -6.80 -2.01 -4.51
CA GLU A 127 -8.08 -1.31 -4.43
C GLU A 127 -7.85 0.14 -4.02
N SER A 128 -8.62 1.06 -4.62
CA SER A 128 -8.61 2.48 -4.30
C SER A 128 -9.99 3.07 -4.53
N SER A 129 -10.27 4.25 -3.97
CA SER A 129 -11.61 4.83 -3.98
C SER A 129 -12.10 5.24 -5.37
N ASN A 130 -11.20 5.73 -6.22
CA ASN A 130 -11.51 6.16 -7.58
C ASN A 130 -10.25 6.13 -8.45
N LEU A 131 -10.42 6.34 -9.76
CA LEU A 131 -9.34 6.32 -10.74
C LEU A 131 -8.22 7.33 -10.41
N GLY A 132 -8.56 8.55 -9.99
CA GLY A 132 -7.58 9.59 -9.68
C GLY A 132 -6.69 9.27 -8.48
N PHE A 133 -7.28 8.79 -7.38
CA PHE A 133 -6.53 8.31 -6.23
C PHE A 133 -5.68 7.10 -6.58
N TRP A 134 -6.24 6.14 -7.32
CA TRP A 134 -5.51 4.96 -7.77
C TRP A 134 -4.27 5.32 -8.58
N PHE A 135 -4.39 6.28 -9.50
CA PHE A 135 -3.27 6.71 -10.33
C PHE A 135 -2.21 7.48 -9.53
N THR A 136 -2.64 8.29 -8.56
CA THR A 136 -1.70 8.95 -7.61
C THR A 136 -0.91 7.91 -6.83
N GLU A 137 -1.59 6.89 -6.31
CA GLU A 137 -0.95 5.77 -5.60
C GLU A 137 0.00 4.99 -6.51
N LEU A 138 -0.31 4.85 -7.80
CA LEU A 138 0.59 4.21 -8.77
C LEU A 138 1.90 4.98 -8.87
N SER A 139 1.81 6.30 -9.01
CA SER A 139 2.97 7.19 -9.07
C SER A 139 3.79 7.15 -7.78
N ASP A 140 3.14 7.22 -6.61
CA ASP A 140 3.82 7.20 -5.32
C ASP A 140 4.51 5.86 -5.04
N ARG A 141 3.85 4.74 -5.36
CA ARG A 141 4.43 3.39 -5.23
C ARG A 141 5.63 3.24 -6.16
N ASN A 142 5.50 3.66 -7.41
CA ASN A 142 6.60 3.64 -8.37
C ASN A 142 7.77 4.52 -7.90
N ALA A 143 7.49 5.71 -7.36
CA ALA A 143 8.52 6.61 -6.85
C ALA A 143 9.33 5.96 -5.71
N GLN A 144 8.67 5.26 -4.79
CA GLN A 144 9.36 4.49 -3.75
C GLN A 144 10.28 3.40 -4.33
N PHE A 145 9.81 2.62 -5.31
CA PHE A 145 10.62 1.55 -5.89
C PHE A 145 11.77 2.07 -6.73
N ARG A 146 11.54 3.12 -7.53
CA ARG A 146 12.59 3.75 -8.34
C ARG A 146 13.66 4.40 -7.48
N SER A 147 13.30 5.21 -6.49
CA SER A 147 14.29 5.83 -5.61
C SER A 147 15.08 4.75 -4.86
N TRP A 148 14.41 3.72 -4.34
CA TRP A 148 15.11 2.62 -3.67
C TRP A 148 16.10 1.91 -4.61
N CYS A 149 15.70 1.61 -5.85
CA CYS A 149 16.56 0.92 -6.81
C CYS A 149 17.74 1.76 -7.31
N PHE A 150 17.52 3.05 -7.61
CA PHE A 150 18.48 3.88 -8.34
C PHE A 150 19.20 4.92 -7.48
N GLU A 151 18.60 5.37 -6.37
CA GLU A 151 19.19 6.37 -5.45
C GLU A 151 19.69 5.72 -4.16
N GLY A 152 19.20 4.52 -3.84
CA GLY A 152 19.67 3.70 -2.74
C GLY A 152 18.61 3.46 -1.66
N ARG A 153 18.98 2.70 -0.63
CA ARG A 153 18.06 2.27 0.42
C ARG A 153 17.47 3.46 1.19
N PRO A 154 16.13 3.61 1.25
CA PRO A 154 15.53 4.71 1.98
C PRO A 154 15.67 4.51 3.50
N ALA A 155 15.67 5.61 4.25
CA ALA A 155 15.71 5.58 5.72
C ALA A 155 14.42 5.03 6.34
N ALA A 156 13.28 5.22 5.67
CA ALA A 156 11.99 4.69 6.08
C ALA A 156 11.18 4.24 4.87
N PHE A 157 10.37 3.20 5.05
CA PHE A 157 9.59 2.56 4.00
C PHE A 157 8.10 2.81 4.18
N TRP A 158 7.42 3.18 3.10
CA TRP A 158 5.96 3.27 3.07
C TRP A 158 5.39 1.86 3.00
N MET A 159 4.87 1.38 4.14
CA MET A 159 4.41 -0.01 4.26
C MET A 159 3.26 -0.31 3.29
N THR A 160 2.39 0.68 3.09
CA THR A 160 1.17 0.57 2.28
C THR A 160 1.47 0.59 0.79
N GLY A 161 2.63 1.11 0.42
CA GLY A 161 3.12 1.17 -0.96
C GLY A 161 3.57 -0.19 -1.51
N PHE A 162 3.79 -1.19 -0.65
CA PHE A 162 4.12 -2.54 -1.09
C PHE A 162 2.89 -3.32 -1.56
N PHE A 163 3.08 -4.17 -2.56
CA PHE A 163 2.14 -5.23 -2.90
C PHE A 163 2.19 -6.36 -1.87
N ASN A 164 3.38 -6.68 -1.36
CA ASN A 164 3.59 -7.72 -0.35
C ASN A 164 4.29 -7.20 0.93
N PRO A 165 3.59 -6.47 1.81
CA PRO A 165 4.17 -5.98 3.06
C PRO A 165 4.62 -7.10 4.03
N GLN A 166 4.00 -8.28 3.97
CA GLN A 166 4.46 -9.45 4.76
C GLN A 166 5.81 -9.98 4.24
N GLY A 167 5.97 -10.03 2.91
CA GLY A 167 7.24 -10.36 2.26
C GLY A 167 8.34 -9.39 2.64
N PHE A 168 8.03 -8.09 2.72
CA PHE A 168 8.97 -7.05 3.17
C PHE A 168 9.50 -7.33 4.58
N LEU A 169 8.60 -7.57 5.55
CA LEU A 169 8.99 -7.88 6.93
C LEU A 169 9.77 -9.20 7.03
N THR A 170 9.47 -10.16 6.16
CA THR A 170 10.21 -11.43 6.07
C THR A 170 11.61 -11.21 5.54
N ALA A 171 11.77 -10.40 4.49
CA ALA A 171 13.08 -10.02 3.95
C ALA A 171 13.93 -9.29 4.99
N MET A 172 13.34 -8.35 5.73
CA MET A 172 14.02 -7.69 6.86
C MET A 172 14.48 -8.69 7.93
N ARG A 173 13.62 -9.64 8.34
CA ARG A 173 14.00 -10.69 9.30
C ARG A 173 15.14 -11.57 8.78
N GLN A 174 15.15 -11.89 7.48
CA GLN A 174 16.23 -12.65 6.86
C GLN A 174 17.55 -11.85 6.86
N GLU A 175 17.50 -10.55 6.56
CA GLU A 175 18.66 -9.66 6.59
C GLU A 175 19.29 -9.61 8.00
N VAL A 176 18.46 -9.41 9.03
CA VAL A 176 18.92 -9.42 10.44
C VAL A 176 19.48 -10.78 10.84
N THR A 177 18.80 -11.88 10.48
CA THR A 177 19.30 -13.25 10.75
C THR A 177 20.66 -13.49 10.11
N ARG A 178 20.85 -13.09 8.85
CA ARG A 178 22.14 -13.24 8.14
C ARG A 178 23.25 -12.45 8.83
N LYS A 179 22.98 -11.22 9.25
CA LYS A 179 23.93 -10.38 10.00
C LYS A 179 24.41 -11.06 11.30
N TYR A 180 23.51 -11.77 11.98
CA TYR A 180 23.78 -12.44 13.25
C TYR A 180 24.04 -13.95 13.17
N LYS A 181 24.25 -14.47 11.95
CA LYS A 181 24.52 -15.91 11.74
C LYS A 181 25.71 -16.42 12.56
N HIS A 182 26.76 -15.61 12.72
CA HIS A 182 27.94 -15.94 13.53
C HIS A 182 27.63 -16.11 15.04
N LYS A 183 26.51 -15.54 15.53
CA LYS A 183 26.00 -15.71 16.90
C LYS A 183 25.00 -16.86 17.02
N GLY A 184 24.86 -17.70 15.98
CA GLY A 184 23.94 -18.84 15.98
C GLY A 184 22.46 -18.47 15.78
N TRP A 185 22.13 -17.28 15.26
CA TRP A 185 20.74 -16.92 14.97
C TRP A 185 20.21 -17.74 13.79
N ALA A 186 19.01 -18.29 13.95
CA ALA A 186 18.26 -18.97 12.90
C ALA A 186 16.96 -18.21 12.61
N LEU A 187 16.46 -18.29 11.38
CA LEU A 187 15.26 -17.53 10.99
C LEU A 187 14.04 -17.90 11.86
N ASP A 188 13.95 -19.18 12.23
CA ASP A 188 12.86 -19.73 13.05
C ASP A 188 12.92 -19.26 14.52
N SER A 189 14.11 -18.88 15.01
CA SER A 189 14.31 -18.39 16.39
C SER A 189 14.27 -16.87 16.49
N VAL A 190 14.01 -16.16 15.38
CA VAL A 190 13.99 -14.70 15.33
C VAL A 190 12.56 -14.18 15.33
N TYR A 191 12.23 -13.35 16.33
CA TYR A 191 10.92 -12.76 16.54
C TYR A 191 10.90 -11.31 16.05
N LEU A 192 9.80 -10.92 15.41
CA LEU A 192 9.55 -9.53 15.04
C LEU A 192 9.26 -8.71 16.30
N GLN A 193 9.89 -7.55 16.42
CA GLN A 193 9.68 -6.58 17.49
C GLN A 193 9.57 -5.18 16.91
N ASN A 194 9.02 -4.27 17.70
CA ASN A 194 8.87 -2.89 17.29
C ASN A 194 9.01 -1.92 18.46
N ASP A 195 9.36 -0.68 18.10
CA ASP A 195 9.23 0.47 18.97
C ASP A 195 8.59 1.62 18.16
N VAL A 196 7.48 2.17 18.68
CA VAL A 196 6.82 3.32 18.05
C VAL A 196 7.59 4.58 18.41
N THR A 197 8.05 5.30 17.39
CA THR A 197 8.82 6.53 17.59
C THR A 197 7.90 7.73 17.80
N THR A 198 8.48 8.88 18.16
CA THR A 198 7.75 10.16 18.21
C THR A 198 7.78 10.92 16.88
N LYS A 199 8.64 10.47 15.95
CA LYS A 199 8.98 11.16 14.70
C LYS A 199 7.94 10.92 13.61
N ARG A 200 7.75 11.93 12.76
CA ARG A 200 7.02 11.80 11.50
C ARG A 200 7.96 11.45 10.34
N LYS A 201 7.37 11.11 9.19
CA LYS A 201 8.09 10.78 7.96
C LYS A 201 8.97 11.94 7.48
N GLU A 202 8.48 13.17 7.62
CA GLU A 202 9.14 14.37 7.08
C GLU A 202 10.38 14.78 7.90
N GLU A 203 10.55 14.20 9.08
CA GLU A 203 11.72 14.44 9.93
C GLU A 203 12.91 13.64 9.42
N THR A 204 14.13 14.16 9.59
CA THR A 204 15.34 13.45 9.18
C THR A 204 15.48 12.15 9.98
N LEU A 205 15.39 11.04 9.26
CA LEU A 205 15.61 9.69 9.78
C LEU A 205 16.97 9.19 9.28
N THR A 206 17.79 8.72 10.21
CA THR A 206 18.99 7.96 9.90
C THR A 206 18.61 6.50 9.72
N ILE A 207 19.17 5.81 8.72
CA ILE A 207 18.97 4.37 8.55
C ILE A 207 19.34 3.66 9.86
N PRO A 208 18.46 2.82 10.44
CA PRO A 208 18.74 2.17 11.70
C PRO A 208 19.85 1.12 11.50
N SER A 209 20.66 0.88 12.53
CA SER A 209 21.71 -0.14 12.49
C SER A 209 21.15 -1.55 12.25
N GLU A 210 19.91 -1.78 12.67
CA GLU A 210 19.14 -3.01 12.52
C GLU A 210 17.68 -2.73 12.22
N GLY A 211 17.11 -3.59 11.39
CA GLY A 211 15.72 -3.49 11.01
C GLY A 211 15.46 -2.31 10.06
N VAL A 212 14.25 -1.77 10.14
CA VAL A 212 13.73 -0.76 9.22
C VAL A 212 12.76 0.18 9.93
N TYR A 213 12.72 1.44 9.52
CA TYR A 213 11.60 2.31 9.86
C TYR A 213 10.47 2.14 8.85
N ILE A 214 9.24 2.09 9.33
CA ILE A 214 8.04 1.98 8.50
C ILE A 214 7.06 3.12 8.80
N TYR A 215 6.33 3.55 7.79
CA TYR A 215 5.29 4.57 7.92
C TYR A 215 4.08 4.30 7.03
N GLY A 216 3.04 5.11 7.21
CA GLY A 216 1.78 5.05 6.44
C GLY A 216 0.72 4.16 7.07
N LEU A 217 0.89 3.72 8.31
CA LEU A 217 -0.12 2.94 9.02
C LEU A 217 -1.14 3.85 9.71
N TYR A 218 -2.39 3.40 9.74
CA TYR A 218 -3.50 4.08 10.38
C TYR A 218 -4.05 3.24 11.54
N LEU A 219 -4.19 3.84 12.71
CA LEU A 219 -4.80 3.23 13.87
C LEU A 219 -6.31 3.36 13.78
N GLU A 220 -7.02 2.23 13.85
CA GLU A 220 -8.49 2.17 13.90
C GLU A 220 -8.95 1.66 15.27
N GLY A 221 -10.04 2.25 15.80
CA GLY A 221 -10.66 1.84 17.07
C GLY A 221 -10.01 2.42 18.33
N ALA A 222 -8.96 3.22 18.18
CA ALA A 222 -8.28 3.92 19.26
C ALA A 222 -7.62 5.21 18.74
N GLY A 223 -7.17 6.05 19.68
CA GLY A 223 -6.25 7.15 19.41
C GLY A 223 -4.83 6.84 19.93
N TRP A 224 -3.88 7.68 19.58
CA TRP A 224 -2.47 7.56 19.87
C TRP A 224 -2.00 8.82 20.59
N ASP A 225 -1.59 8.63 21.84
CA ASP A 225 -0.95 9.65 22.65
C ASP A 225 0.53 9.72 22.26
N ARG A 226 0.90 10.74 21.47
CA ARG A 226 2.29 10.95 21.03
C ARG A 226 3.24 11.31 22.17
N SER A 227 2.74 11.96 23.22
CA SER A 227 3.59 12.42 24.34
C SER A 227 4.05 11.24 25.19
N ASN A 228 3.17 10.26 25.40
CA ASN A 228 3.45 9.06 26.18
C ASN A 228 3.70 7.79 25.33
N SER A 229 3.64 7.91 24.00
CA SER A 229 3.74 6.82 23.02
C SER A 229 2.86 5.61 23.36
N ARG A 230 1.57 5.84 23.63
CA ARG A 230 0.60 4.81 24.04
C ARG A 230 -0.77 4.98 23.41
N LEU A 231 -1.57 3.92 23.42
CA LEU A 231 -2.99 3.98 23.05
C LEU A 231 -3.78 4.85 24.04
N GLN A 232 -4.71 5.61 23.48
CA GLN A 232 -5.69 6.42 24.19
C GLN A 232 -7.06 6.29 23.52
N GLU A 233 -8.09 6.91 24.12
CA GLU A 233 -9.41 6.98 23.51
C GLU A 233 -9.36 7.74 22.17
N ALA A 234 -10.09 7.22 21.17
CA ALA A 234 -10.25 7.92 19.90
C ALA A 234 -11.01 9.23 20.11
N LYS A 235 -10.63 10.27 19.36
CA LYS A 235 -11.37 11.54 19.39
C LYS A 235 -12.74 11.33 18.73
N PRO A 236 -13.81 12.01 19.22
CA PRO A 236 -15.13 11.90 18.60
C PRO A 236 -15.08 12.18 17.09
N LYS A 237 -15.74 11.32 16.30
CA LYS A 237 -15.84 11.40 14.83
C LYS A 237 -14.53 11.14 14.05
N ILE A 238 -13.44 10.77 14.71
CA ILE A 238 -12.21 10.29 14.04
C ILE A 238 -12.24 8.77 14.03
N LEU A 239 -12.43 8.17 12.85
CA LEU A 239 -12.53 6.72 12.68
C LEU A 239 -11.14 6.06 12.67
N SER A 240 -10.18 6.74 12.06
CA SER A 240 -8.79 6.31 11.98
C SER A 240 -7.86 7.50 12.04
N GLU A 241 -6.65 7.29 12.56
CA GLU A 241 -5.62 8.32 12.63
C GLU A 241 -4.24 7.76 12.29
N PRO A 242 -3.35 8.55 11.66
CA PRO A 242 -2.01 8.08 11.31
C PRO A 242 -1.17 7.86 12.56
N ILE A 243 -0.52 6.69 12.65
CA ILE A 243 0.46 6.41 13.70
C ILE A 243 1.85 6.96 13.29
N PRO A 244 2.69 7.40 14.25
CA PRO A 244 4.06 7.78 13.95
C PRO A 244 4.89 6.66 13.31
N VAL A 245 6.10 7.02 12.86
CA VAL A 245 7.04 6.05 12.30
C VAL A 245 7.31 4.94 13.32
N ILE A 246 7.22 3.69 12.88
CA ILE A 246 7.49 2.52 13.71
C ILE A 246 8.85 1.95 13.33
N HIS A 247 9.72 1.75 14.31
CA HIS A 247 10.94 0.97 14.11
C HIS A 247 10.58 -0.50 14.21
N MET A 248 10.79 -1.26 13.13
CA MET A 248 10.61 -2.71 13.09
C MET A 248 11.97 -3.38 13.05
N TYR A 249 12.21 -4.33 13.95
CA TYR A 249 13.48 -5.08 14.02
C TYR A 249 13.22 -6.51 14.46
N ALA A 250 14.29 -7.28 14.58
CA ALA A 250 14.22 -8.70 14.89
C ALA A 250 15.13 -9.06 16.06
N VAL A 251 14.68 -9.95 16.95
CA VAL A 251 15.42 -10.40 18.14
C VAL A 251 15.39 -11.91 18.23
N ASN A 252 16.43 -12.52 18.81
CA ASN A 252 16.53 -13.99 18.96
C ASN A 252 15.86 -14.56 20.21
N GLN A 253 15.21 -13.70 21.00
CA GLN A 253 14.41 -14.08 22.17
C GLN A 253 13.18 -13.19 22.20
N PRO A 254 11.97 -13.76 22.38
CA PRO A 254 10.75 -12.96 22.41
C PRO A 254 10.75 -12.06 23.64
N ARG A 255 10.24 -10.83 23.49
CA ARG A 255 10.00 -9.95 24.64
C ARG A 255 8.90 -10.57 25.51
N PRO A 256 9.05 -10.61 26.85
CA PRO A 256 7.98 -11.06 27.74
C PRO A 256 6.71 -10.25 27.52
N VAL A 257 5.55 -10.90 27.64
CA VAL A 257 4.25 -10.23 27.57
C VAL A 257 4.12 -9.34 28.82
N ASP A 258 3.96 -8.03 28.61
CA ASP A 258 3.79 -7.05 29.69
C ASP A 258 2.33 -6.60 29.76
N SER A 259 1.81 -6.50 30.99
CA SER A 259 0.51 -5.87 31.34
C SER A 259 0.32 -4.45 30.79
N LYS A 260 1.40 -3.79 30.39
CA LYS A 260 1.42 -2.44 29.79
C LYS A 260 1.46 -2.43 28.27
N THR A 261 1.26 -3.60 27.66
CA THR A 261 1.34 -3.74 26.21
C THR A 261 0.11 -4.41 25.62
N TYR A 262 -0.19 -4.04 24.38
CA TYR A 262 -1.24 -4.63 23.57
C TYR A 262 -0.64 -5.10 22.25
N VAL A 263 -0.94 -6.34 21.87
CA VAL A 263 -0.54 -6.91 20.58
C VAL A 263 -1.58 -6.47 19.54
N CYS A 264 -1.21 -5.46 18.77
CA CYS A 264 -2.05 -4.87 17.74
C CYS A 264 -1.77 -5.54 16.39
N PRO A 265 -2.78 -6.15 15.75
CA PRO A 265 -2.62 -6.69 14.40
C PRO A 265 -2.50 -5.56 13.36
N ILE A 266 -1.74 -5.81 12.30
CA ILE A 266 -1.64 -4.98 11.10
C ILE A 266 -2.37 -5.71 9.97
N TYR A 267 -3.31 -5.02 9.32
CA TYR A 267 -4.00 -5.51 8.12
C TYR A 267 -3.72 -4.62 6.92
N LYS A 268 -3.73 -5.22 5.73
CA LYS A 268 -3.62 -4.47 4.46
C LYS A 268 -4.82 -3.55 4.24
N LYS A 269 -6.00 -3.96 4.71
CA LYS A 269 -7.29 -3.34 4.43
C LYS A 269 -8.21 -3.37 5.67
N PRO A 270 -9.27 -2.52 5.72
CA PRO A 270 -10.26 -2.56 6.79
C PRO A 270 -11.07 -3.87 6.84
N CYS A 271 -11.15 -4.60 5.72
CA CYS A 271 -11.75 -5.94 5.70
C CYS A 271 -10.77 -6.96 6.30
N ARG A 272 -10.90 -7.20 7.61
CA ARG A 272 -9.95 -8.00 8.39
C ARG A 272 -10.21 -9.49 8.21
N THR A 273 -9.40 -10.10 7.38
CA THR A 273 -9.34 -11.56 7.13
C THR A 273 -7.90 -12.04 7.19
N ASP A 274 -7.68 -13.35 7.29
CA ASP A 274 -6.33 -13.93 7.28
C ASP A 274 -5.54 -13.58 6.01
N LEU A 275 -6.24 -13.40 4.87
CA LEU A 275 -5.63 -12.99 3.60
C LEU A 275 -5.08 -11.55 3.63
N THR A 276 -5.63 -10.72 4.51
CA THR A 276 -5.23 -9.32 4.68
C THR A 276 -4.30 -9.09 5.85
N TYR A 277 -4.08 -10.09 6.70
CA TYR A 277 -3.17 -9.99 7.84
C TYR A 277 -1.72 -9.83 7.35
N VAL A 278 -0.97 -8.93 7.99
CA VAL A 278 0.44 -8.65 7.64
C VAL A 278 1.38 -9.12 8.73
N ALA A 279 1.18 -8.62 9.95
CA ALA A 279 1.99 -8.89 11.12
C ALA A 279 1.28 -8.36 12.38
N SER A 280 1.88 -8.56 13.54
CA SER A 280 1.44 -7.93 14.78
C SER A 280 2.57 -7.08 15.36
N VAL A 281 2.20 -5.95 15.96
CA VAL A 281 3.12 -5.05 16.68
C VAL A 281 2.65 -4.86 18.11
N THR A 282 3.60 -4.64 19.00
CA THR A 282 3.35 -4.35 20.40
C THR A 282 3.21 -2.84 20.58
N LEU A 283 2.03 -2.40 21.02
CA LEU A 283 1.73 -1.01 21.35
C LEU A 283 1.66 -0.83 22.87
N LYS A 284 2.15 0.29 23.39
CA LYS A 284 2.03 0.60 24.82
C LYS A 284 0.59 0.98 25.13
N VAL A 285 0.13 0.58 26.32
CA VAL A 285 -1.20 0.90 26.85
C VAL A 285 -1.09 1.35 28.29
N GLU A 286 -2.16 1.92 28.82
CA GLU A 286 -2.30 2.08 30.26
C GLU A 286 -2.37 0.72 30.95
N ASN A 287 -1.78 0.58 32.15
CA ASN A 287 -1.67 -0.70 32.85
C ASN A 287 -3.01 -1.43 32.92
N ASN A 288 -3.00 -2.73 32.60
CA ASN A 288 -4.17 -3.61 32.68
C ASN A 288 -5.35 -3.21 31.77
N THR A 289 -5.11 -2.45 30.69
CA THR A 289 -6.16 -2.07 29.73
C THR A 289 -6.13 -2.86 28.42
N ALA A 290 -5.25 -3.85 28.27
CA ALA A 290 -5.11 -4.63 27.03
C ALA A 290 -6.44 -5.24 26.53
N ASP A 291 -7.21 -5.86 27.43
CA ASP A 291 -8.51 -6.49 27.10
C ASP A 291 -9.54 -5.52 26.52
N LYS A 292 -9.48 -4.25 26.91
CA LYS A 292 -10.36 -3.20 26.37
C LYS A 292 -10.10 -2.99 24.88
N TRP A 293 -8.83 -2.97 24.48
CA TRP A 293 -8.42 -2.77 23.09
C TRP A 293 -8.68 -4.00 22.23
N VAL A 294 -8.57 -5.21 22.81
CA VAL A 294 -9.03 -6.45 22.18
C VAL A 294 -10.53 -6.38 21.88
N LYS A 295 -11.37 -6.05 22.88
CA LYS A 295 -12.83 -5.96 22.72
C LYS A 295 -13.26 -4.88 21.73
N ARG A 296 -12.49 -3.81 21.59
CA ARG A 296 -12.72 -2.75 20.59
C ARG A 296 -12.23 -3.11 19.19
N GLY A 297 -11.50 -4.21 19.04
CA GLY A 297 -10.89 -4.58 17.78
C GLY A 297 -9.94 -3.48 17.30
N VAL A 298 -9.03 -3.02 18.15
CA VAL A 298 -8.01 -2.07 17.69
C VAL A 298 -7.11 -2.75 16.66
N ALA A 299 -6.81 -2.06 15.57
CA ALA A 299 -5.90 -2.56 14.55
C ALA A 299 -5.14 -1.42 13.89
N LEU A 300 -4.01 -1.77 13.29
CA LEU A 300 -3.32 -0.92 12.34
C LEU A 300 -3.71 -1.33 10.92
N LEU A 301 -3.95 -0.35 10.06
CA LEU A 301 -4.32 -0.54 8.68
C LEU A 301 -3.27 0.07 7.77
N CYS A 302 -2.86 -0.66 6.73
CA CYS A 302 -2.09 -0.09 5.63
C CYS A 302 -2.95 0.85 4.78
N ASP A 303 -4.25 0.61 4.71
CA ASP A 303 -5.14 1.47 3.96
C ASP A 303 -6.49 1.54 4.66
N ILE A 304 -7.06 2.75 4.67
CA ILE A 304 -8.33 3.08 5.31
C ILE A 304 -9.47 3.18 4.29
N LYS A 305 -9.17 2.98 3.01
CA LYS A 305 -10.10 3.00 1.89
C LYS A 305 -10.41 1.60 1.38
#